data_AF-A0A6M0RZP5-F1
#
_entry.id   AF-A0A6M0RZP5-F1
#
_cell.length_a   1.000
_cell.length_b   1.000
_cell.length_c   1.000
_cell.angle_alpha   90.00
_cell.angle_beta   90.00
_cell.angle_gamma   90.00
#
_symmetry.space_group_name_H-M   'P 1'
#
loop_
_entity.id
_entity.type
_entity.pdbx_description
1 polymer ?
#
loop_
_entity_poly.entity_id
_entity_poly.type
_entity_poly.pdbx_seq_one_letter_code
_entity_poly.pdbx_strand_id
1 'polypeptide(L)'
;MRLILSALIASQLLSGIAIAQNQPQLQPDQQQPECDPHYSGACIPVYETRADDVDCGEIEDRNFTVVTIGEDPHRLDGDKDGVACEG
;
A
#
# COMPACT_ATOMS: atom_id res chain seq x y z
N MET A 1 58.00 -26.64 39.93
CA MET A 1 56.69 -26.79 40.59
C MET A 1 55.79 -27.57 39.64
N ARG A 2 55.35 -28.77 40.03
CA ARG A 2 54.39 -29.58 39.27
C ARG A 2 52.97 -29.02 39.47
N LEU A 3 52.04 -29.62 38.72
CA LEU A 3 50.56 -29.62 38.86
C LEU A 3 49.90 -28.56 37.95
N ILE A 4 48.88 -28.82 37.12
CA ILE A 4 48.00 -30.00 36.96
C ILE A 4 47.21 -29.86 35.63
N LEU A 5 46.95 -31.02 35.03
CA LEU A 5 45.90 -31.42 34.09
C LEU A 5 44.75 -30.42 33.81
N SER A 6 44.35 -30.28 32.54
CA SER A 6 43.00 -30.71 32.09
C SER A 6 42.95 -30.88 30.57
N ALA A 7 42.36 -31.99 30.15
CA ALA A 7 42.22 -32.44 28.78
C ALA A 7 40.85 -32.05 28.21
N LEU A 8 40.79 -31.93 26.86
CA LEU A 8 39.60 -32.03 26.00
C LEU A 8 38.61 -30.87 26.23
N ILE A 9 37.98 -30.25 25.23
CA ILE A 9 36.99 -30.86 24.34
C ILE A 9 36.95 -30.04 23.05
N ALA A 10 37.12 -30.71 21.90
CA ALA A 10 36.62 -30.18 20.64
C ALA A 10 35.09 -30.14 20.71
N SER A 11 34.49 -29.01 20.39
CA SER A 11 33.15 -28.95 19.77
C SER A 11 32.95 -27.57 19.18
N GLN A 12 33.30 -27.45 17.89
CA GLN A 12 32.47 -26.63 17.01
C GLN A 12 31.05 -27.16 17.18
N LEU A 13 30.13 -26.26 17.54
CA LEU A 13 28.68 -26.30 17.29
C LEU A 13 28.09 -25.14 18.10
N LEU A 14 28.46 -23.89 17.77
CA LEU A 14 27.41 -22.86 17.78
C LEU A 14 26.70 -23.01 16.45
N SER A 15 25.90 -24.08 16.39
CA SER A 15 24.76 -24.18 15.51
C SER A 15 24.14 -22.79 15.45
N GLY A 16 24.09 -22.25 14.23
CA GLY A 16 23.50 -20.95 13.97
C GLY A 16 22.23 -20.86 14.79
N ILE A 17 22.18 -19.86 15.68
CA ILE A 17 20.90 -19.41 16.17
C ILE A 17 20.23 -18.93 14.88
N ALA A 18 19.40 -19.79 14.30
CA ALA A 18 18.31 -19.34 13.48
C ALA A 18 17.49 -18.47 14.43
N ILE A 19 17.89 -17.20 14.53
CA ILE A 19 17.00 -16.17 14.98
C ILE A 19 15.95 -16.24 13.90
N ALA A 20 14.88 -17.00 14.17
CA ALA A 20 13.64 -16.90 13.43
C ALA A 20 13.34 -15.41 13.48
N GLN A 21 13.69 -14.72 12.39
CA GLN A 21 13.47 -13.32 12.29
C GLN A 21 11.95 -13.20 12.29
N ASN A 22 11.38 -12.98 13.47
CA ASN A 22 10.06 -12.39 13.61
C ASN A 22 10.22 -10.90 13.25
N GLN A 23 10.79 -10.65 12.07
CA GLN A 23 10.70 -9.40 11.37
C GLN A 23 9.28 -9.38 10.84
N PRO A 24 8.47 -8.36 11.20
CA PRO A 24 7.35 -7.98 10.35
C PRO A 24 7.95 -7.81 8.95
N GLN A 25 7.68 -8.77 8.08
CA GLN A 25 7.99 -8.61 6.67
C GLN A 25 7.23 -7.36 6.28
N LEU A 26 7.95 -6.28 5.94
CA LEU A 26 7.36 -5.15 5.23
C LEU A 26 7.02 -5.71 3.84
N GLN A 27 5.95 -6.51 3.78
CA GLN A 27 5.25 -6.77 2.54
C GLN A 27 4.86 -5.38 2.02
N PRO A 28 5.06 -5.09 0.73
CA PRO A 28 4.40 -3.92 0.15
C PRO A 28 2.94 -4.10 0.52
N ASP A 29 2.48 -3.20 1.37
CA ASP A 29 1.14 -3.16 1.89
C ASP A 29 0.25 -3.32 0.65
N GLN A 30 -0.42 -4.47 0.52
CA GLN A 30 -1.54 -4.57 -0.40
C GLN A 30 -2.64 -3.76 0.31
N GLN A 31 -2.43 -2.45 0.39
CA GLN A 31 -3.43 -1.47 0.75
C GLN A 31 -4.54 -1.80 -0.21
N GLN A 32 -5.63 -2.34 0.32
CA GLN A 32 -6.88 -2.28 -0.42
C GLN A 32 -6.98 -0.83 -0.87
N PRO A 33 -7.13 -0.56 -2.19
CA PRO A 33 -7.13 0.80 -2.67
C PRO A 33 -8.20 1.53 -1.86
N GLU A 34 -7.76 2.46 -1.02
CA GLU A 34 -8.67 3.32 -0.31
C GLU A 34 -9.35 4.13 -1.41
N CYS A 35 -10.66 3.94 -1.59
CA CYS A 35 -11.37 4.68 -2.62
C CYS A 35 -11.31 6.16 -2.26
N ASP A 36 -11.03 7.00 -3.24
CA ASP A 36 -10.90 8.43 -3.05
C ASP A 36 -12.20 9.00 -2.47
N PRO A 37 -12.14 9.65 -1.29
CA PRO A 37 -13.32 10.14 -0.60
C PRO A 37 -14.01 11.30 -1.31
N HIS A 38 -13.46 11.85 -2.39
CA HIS A 38 -14.09 12.90 -3.20
C HIS A 38 -15.18 12.37 -4.14
N TYR A 39 -15.31 11.04 -4.27
CA TYR A 39 -16.30 10.40 -5.13
C TYR A 39 -17.14 9.38 -4.34
N SER A 40 -18.41 9.26 -4.70
CA SER A 40 -19.29 8.23 -4.15
C SER A 40 -20.05 7.53 -5.26
N GLY A 41 -20.21 6.21 -5.13
CA GLY A 41 -20.84 5.36 -6.14
C GLY A 41 -19.84 4.68 -7.10
N ALA A 42 -18.59 5.10 -7.11
CA ALA A 42 -17.47 4.45 -7.80
C ALA A 42 -16.25 4.39 -6.88
N CYS A 43 -15.39 3.39 -7.05
CA CYS A 43 -14.09 3.35 -6.36
C CYS A 43 -13.01 3.93 -7.27
N ILE A 44 -12.61 5.16 -6.99
CA ILE A 44 -11.56 5.87 -7.72
C ILE A 44 -10.26 5.79 -6.91
N PRO A 45 -9.07 5.58 -7.52
CA PRO A 45 -7.81 5.64 -6.80
C PRO A 45 -7.59 7.01 -6.13
N VAL A 46 -6.98 7.04 -4.94
CA VAL A 46 -6.60 8.31 -4.29
C VAL A 46 -5.59 9.06 -5.17
N TYR A 47 -5.86 10.34 -5.43
CA TYR A 47 -4.92 11.20 -6.14
C TYR A 47 -3.77 11.66 -5.23
N GLU A 48 -2.64 10.96 -5.26
CA GLU A 48 -1.42 11.33 -4.51
C GLU A 48 -0.45 12.14 -5.39
N THR A 49 -0.35 11.77 -6.67
CA THR A 49 0.54 12.37 -7.66
C THR A 49 -0.17 12.51 -9.00
N ARG A 50 0.41 13.32 -9.90
CA ARG A 50 -0.08 13.44 -11.28
C ARG A 50 -0.05 12.13 -12.06
N ALA A 51 0.74 11.14 -11.63
CA ALA A 51 0.75 9.82 -12.27
C ALA A 51 -0.51 8.99 -11.93
N ASP A 52 -1.26 9.40 -10.92
CA ASP A 52 -2.48 8.74 -10.45
C ASP A 52 -3.74 9.35 -11.07
N ASP A 53 -3.58 10.34 -11.96
CA ASP A 53 -4.67 10.93 -12.76
C ASP A 53 -5.31 9.83 -13.62
N VAL A 54 -6.63 9.67 -13.50
CA VAL A 54 -7.40 8.67 -14.23
C VAL A 54 -8.41 9.33 -15.15
N ASP A 55 -8.68 8.69 -16.29
CA ASP A 55 -9.70 9.14 -17.23
C ASP A 55 -10.99 8.33 -17.09
N CYS A 56 -12.14 8.91 -17.46
CA CYS A 56 -13.42 8.20 -17.48
C CYS A 56 -13.42 6.93 -18.34
N GLY A 57 -12.53 6.81 -19.33
CA GLY A 57 -12.37 5.60 -20.14
C GLY A 57 -11.78 4.41 -19.38
N GLU A 58 -11.11 4.67 -18.26
CA GLU A 58 -10.40 3.67 -17.45
C GLU A 58 -11.24 3.16 -16.27
N ILE A 59 -12.31 3.90 -15.93
CA ILE A 59 -13.26 3.56 -14.89
C ILE A 59 -14.42 2.78 -15.53
N GLU A 60 -15.00 1.80 -14.85
CA GLU A 60 -16.20 1.09 -15.32
C GLU A 60 -17.49 1.81 -14.94
N ASP A 61 -17.53 2.38 -13.74
CA ASP A 61 -18.68 3.10 -13.20
C ASP A 61 -18.93 4.44 -13.91
N ARG A 62 -20.20 4.83 -14.02
CA ARG A 62 -20.65 6.06 -14.71
C ARG A 62 -21.67 6.80 -13.86
N ASN A 63 -21.78 8.11 -14.09
CA ASN A 63 -22.77 8.97 -13.43
C ASN A 63 -22.70 8.89 -11.90
N PHE A 64 -21.50 8.84 -11.35
CA PHE A 64 -21.27 8.79 -9.91
C PHE A 64 -21.06 10.19 -9.34
N THR A 65 -21.29 10.36 -8.05
CA THR A 65 -21.36 11.71 -7.45
C THR A 65 -19.99 12.19 -7.01
N VAL A 66 -19.65 13.43 -7.37
CA VAL A 66 -18.55 14.18 -6.77
C VAL A 66 -19.02 14.73 -5.43
N VAL A 67 -18.56 14.14 -4.32
CA VAL A 67 -19.02 14.52 -2.97
C VAL A 67 -18.33 15.76 -2.42
N THR A 68 -17.14 16.10 -2.93
CA THR A 68 -16.46 17.36 -2.60
C THR A 68 -16.45 18.26 -3.83
N ILE A 69 -17.54 19.01 -3.98
CA ILE A 69 -17.74 19.98 -5.07
C ILE A 69 -16.66 21.07 -4.97
N GLY A 70 -15.67 21.03 -5.85
CA GLY A 70 -14.60 22.03 -5.96
C GLY A 70 -13.18 21.47 -5.95
N GLU A 71 -12.98 20.23 -5.53
CA GLU A 71 -11.64 19.62 -5.50
C GLU A 71 -11.42 18.59 -6.61
N ASP A 72 -12.48 17.97 -7.17
CA ASP A 72 -12.50 17.00 -8.29
C ASP A 72 -11.08 16.66 -8.81
N PRO A 73 -10.31 15.88 -8.02
CA PRO A 73 -8.85 15.87 -8.18
C PRO A 73 -8.40 15.30 -9.53
N HIS A 74 -9.19 14.36 -10.05
CA HIS A 74 -9.02 13.69 -11.33
C HIS A 74 -9.81 14.36 -12.46
N ARG A 75 -10.53 15.45 -12.16
CA ARG A 75 -11.25 16.28 -13.14
C ARG A 75 -12.28 15.48 -13.95
N LEU A 76 -12.96 14.54 -13.29
CA LEU A 76 -13.92 13.61 -13.89
C LEU A 76 -15.31 14.26 -14.11
N ASP A 77 -15.56 15.41 -13.47
CA ASP A 77 -16.74 16.25 -13.64
C ASP A 77 -16.35 17.58 -14.33
N GLY A 78 -16.33 17.53 -15.66
CA GLY A 78 -15.79 18.62 -16.49
C GLY A 78 -16.66 19.88 -16.53
N ASP A 79 -17.97 19.75 -16.40
CA ASP A 79 -18.95 20.84 -16.43
C ASP A 79 -19.41 21.28 -15.03
N LYS A 80 -19.00 20.55 -13.99
CA LYS A 80 -19.10 20.88 -12.57
C LYS A 80 -20.53 20.85 -12.04
N ASP A 81 -21.32 19.91 -12.55
CA ASP A 81 -22.70 19.74 -12.14
C ASP A 81 -22.86 18.80 -10.93
N GLY A 82 -21.77 18.17 -10.49
CA GLY A 82 -21.69 17.22 -9.39
C GLY A 82 -21.74 15.75 -9.82
N VAL A 83 -21.79 15.47 -11.12
CA VAL A 83 -21.84 14.13 -11.70
C VAL A 83 -20.57 13.87 -12.50
N ALA A 84 -19.82 12.85 -12.09
CA ALA A 84 -18.59 12.45 -12.76
C ALA A 84 -18.88 11.42 -13.87
N CYS A 85 -18.08 11.51 -14.94
CA CYS A 85 -18.10 10.58 -16.07
C CYS A 85 -19.48 10.37 -16.68
N GLU A 86 -20.14 11.49 -16.99
CA GLU A 86 -21.39 11.51 -17.74
C GLU A 86 -21.17 11.08 -19.20
N GLY A 87 -22.09 10.28 -19.73
CA GLY A 87 -22.02 9.72 -21.08
C GLY A 87 -23.38 9.40 -21.67
#